data_AF-A0A948C3W5-F1
#
_entry.id   AF-A0A948C3W5-F1
#
_cell.length_a   1.000
_cell.length_b   1.000
_cell.length_c   1.000
_cell.angle_alpha   90.00
_cell.angle_beta   90.00
_cell.angle_gamma   90.00
#
_symmetry.space_group_name_H-M   'P 1'
#
loop_
_entity.id
_entity.type
_entity.pdbx_description
1 polymer ?
#
loop_
_entity_poly.entity_id
_entity_poly.type
_entity_poly.pdbx_seq_one_letter_code
_entity_poly.pdbx_strand_id
1 'polypeptide(L)' 'MQKEIENIIKGYHEYLKADSISVLVYDPYEGKVKASANYPNFNPNDYNNVFEKEALNIDNREIIDDITYIDIPVYIKT' A
#
# COMPACT_ATOMS: atom_id res chain seq x y z
N MET A 1 -20.78 0.91 -2.46
CA MET A 1 -20.34 -0.07 -1.45
C MET A 1 -18.82 -0.10 -1.28
N GLN A 2 -18.00 -0.66 -2.18
CA GLN A 2 -16.52 -0.71 -2.00
C GLN A 2 -15.89 0.67 -1.73
N LYS A 3 -16.16 1.66 -2.59
CA LYS A 3 -15.68 3.04 -2.44
C LYS A 3 -16.13 3.73 -1.13
N GLU A 4 -17.33 3.40 -0.64
CA GLU A 4 -17.85 3.96 0.59
C GLU A 4 -17.11 3.39 1.81
N ILE A 5 -16.83 2.09 1.77
CA ILE A 5 -16.07 1.40 2.81
C ILE A 5 -14.64 1.96 2.87
N GLU A 6 -13.99 2.21 1.73
CA GLU A 6 -12.66 2.83 1.70
C GLU A 6 -12.63 4.22 2.37
N ASN A 7 -13.66 5.06 2.15
CA ASN A 7 -13.78 6.36 2.81
C ASN A 7 -13.99 6.24 4.33
N ILE A 8 -14.82 5.27 4.75
CA ILE A 8 -15.10 5.02 6.17
C ILE A 8 -13.82 4.55 6.88
N ILE A 9 -13.10 3.60 6.30
CA ILE A 9 -11.89 3.02 6.89
C ILE A 9 -10.81 4.09 7.07
N LYS A 10 -10.66 5.01 6.11
CA LYS A 10 -9.72 6.13 6.23
C LYS A 10 -10.01 6.99 7.47
N GLY A 11 -11.28 7.35 7.69
CA GLY A 11 -11.68 8.13 8.88
C GLY A 11 -11.43 7.38 10.20
N TYR A 12 -11.68 6.06 10.22
CA TYR A 12 -11.40 5.23 11.40
C TYR A 12 -9.91 5.04 11.66
N HIS A 13 -9.08 4.95 10.62
CA HIS A 13 -7.63 4.88 10.77
C HIS A 13 -7.08 6.13 11.45
N GLU A 14 -7.52 7.32 11.01
CA GLU A 14 -7.13 8.59 11.62
C GLU A 14 -7.63 8.72 13.07
N TYR A 15 -8.86 8.28 13.35
CA TYR A 15 -9.44 8.33 14.69
C TYR A 15 -8.77 7.36 15.68
N LEU A 16 -8.56 6.11 15.25
CA LEU A 16 -8.01 5.06 16.10
C LEU A 16 -6.49 5.14 16.21
N LYS A 17 -5.83 5.89 15.32
CA LYS A 17 -4.37 5.90 15.15
C LYS A 17 -3.80 4.48 15.08
N ALA A 18 -4.52 3.59 14.40
CA ALA A 18 -4.14 2.20 14.22
C ALA A 18 -3.05 2.09 13.13
N ASP A 19 -2.13 1.14 13.25
CA ASP A 19 -1.11 0.91 12.22
C ASP A 19 -1.72 0.36 10.91
N SER A 20 -2.82 -0.39 11.02
CA SER A 20 -3.60 -0.85 9.87
C SER A 20 -5.03 -1.21 10.27
N ILE A 21 -5.94 -1.17 9.28
CA ILE A 21 -7.34 -1.58 9.43
C ILE A 21 -7.73 -2.45 8.23
N SER A 22 -8.41 -3.56 8.51
CA SER A 22 -8.99 -4.47 7.51
C SER A 22 -10.48 -4.62 7.75
N VAL A 23 -11.29 -4.48 6.70
CA VAL A 23 -12.74 -4.66 6.74
C VAL A 23 -13.18 -5.63 5.65
N LEU A 24 -14.03 -6.58 6.04
CA LEU A 24 -14.67 -7.55 5.16
C LEU A 24 -16.18 -7.48 5.36
N VAL A 25 -16.91 -7.27 4.27
CA VAL A 25 -18.38 -7.32 4.24
C VAL A 25 -18.78 -8.51 3.38
N TYR A 26 -19.51 -9.46 3.97
CA TYR A 26 -20.00 -10.64 3.27
C TYR A 26 -21.48 -10.86 3.52
N ASP A 27 -22.12 -11.59 2.61
CA ASP A 27 -23.48 -12.07 2.77
C ASP A 27 -23.48 -13.33 3.65
N PRO A 28 -24.10 -13.33 4.84
CA PRO A 28 -24.08 -14.49 5.72
C PRO A 28 -24.94 -15.66 5.20
N TYR A 29 -25.85 -15.42 4.25
CA TYR A 29 -26.73 -16.46 3.70
C TYR A 29 -26.15 -17.09 2.43
N GLU A 30 -25.48 -16.30 1.60
CA GLU A 30 -24.90 -16.76 0.34
C GLU A 30 -23.38 -16.96 0.37
N GLY A 31 -22.71 -16.52 1.44
CA GLY A 31 -21.25 -16.58 1.58
C GLY A 31 -20.48 -15.66 0.64
N LYS A 32 -21.17 -14.81 -0.14
CA LYS A 32 -20.56 -13.90 -1.11
C LYS A 32 -19.88 -12.72 -0.41
N VAL A 33 -18.62 -12.44 -0.76
CA VAL A 33 -17.95 -11.21 -0.35
C VAL A 33 -18.53 -10.04 -1.15
N LYS A 34 -19.10 -9.07 -0.44
CA LYS A 34 -19.70 -7.84 -0.98
C LYS A 34 -18.67 -6.71 -1.07
N ALA A 35 -17.74 -6.64 -0.14
CA ALA A 35 -16.64 -5.68 -0.15
C ALA A 35 -15.49 -6.15 0.74
N SER A 36 -14.27 -5.77 0.38
CA SER A 36 -13.07 -6.03 1.17
C SER A 36 -12.10 -4.87 0.97
N ALA A 37 -11.69 -4.23 2.05
CA ALA A 37 -10.82 -3.08 1.98
C ALA A 37 -9.84 -3.07 3.16
N ASN A 38 -8.61 -2.65 2.86
CA ASN A 38 -7.52 -2.51 3.80
C ASN A 38 -7.03 -1.06 3.76
N TYR A 39 -6.49 -0.56 4.88
CA TYR A 39 -5.85 0.74 4.96
C TYR A 39 -4.68 0.67 5.97
N PRO A 40 -3.53 1.34 5.72
CA PRO A 40 -3.19 2.10 4.52
C PRO A 40 -3.13 1.23 3.25
N ASN A 41 -3.54 1.79 2.11
CA ASN A 41 -3.51 1.14 0.79
C ASN A 41 -2.83 2.06 -0.23
N PHE A 42 -2.64 1.55 -1.45
CA PHE A 42 -2.07 2.31 -2.55
C PHE A 42 -3.06 2.52 -3.69
N ASN A 43 -2.85 3.58 -4.47
CA ASN A 43 -3.58 3.80 -5.71
C ASN A 43 -2.97 2.94 -6.83
N PRO A 44 -3.66 1.91 -7.36
CA PRO A 44 -3.11 1.06 -8.41
C PRO A 44 -2.91 1.80 -9.74
N ASN A 45 -3.66 2.88 -9.98
CA ASN A 45 -3.47 3.72 -11.16
C ASN A 45 -2.22 4.61 -11.06
N ASP A 46 -1.61 4.70 -9.89
CA ASP A 46 -0.41 5.48 -9.62
C ASP A 46 0.57 4.69 -8.74
N TYR A 47 0.97 3.52 -9.25
CA TYR A 47 1.90 2.61 -8.57
C TYR A 47 3.25 3.26 -8.24
N ASN A 48 3.68 4.24 -9.03
CA ASN A 48 4.95 4.94 -8.84
C ASN A 48 5.00 5.84 -7.59
N ASN A 49 3.86 6.11 -6.97
CA ASN A 49 3.71 7.00 -5.82
C ASN A 49 3.76 6.24 -4.47
N VAL A 50 3.79 4.91 -4.51
CA VAL A 50 3.82 4.06 -3.29
C VAL A 50 5.19 4.05 -2.64
N PHE A 51 6.23 4.27 -3.44
CA PHE A 51 7.60 4.30 -2.98
C PHE A 51 8.18 5.68 -3.28
N GLU A 52 8.53 6.42 -2.24
CA GLU A 52 9.41 7.58 -2.39
C GLU A 52 10.74 7.06 -2.95
N LYS A 53 11.01 7.38 -4.22
CA LYS A 53 12.23 6.95 -4.90
C LYS A 53 13.39 7.76 -4.32
N GLU A 54 14.21 7.14 -3.48
CA GLU A 54 15.43 7.76 -2.99
C GLU A 54 16.50 7.79 -4.10
N ALA A 55 17.13 8.96 -4.29
CA ALA A 55 18.26 9.06 -5.21
C ALA A 55 19.45 8.31 -4.61
N LEU A 56 20.06 7.41 -5.39
CA LEU A 56 21.29 6.74 -4.96
C LEU A 56 22.42 7.76 -4.79
N ASN A 57 22.89 7.90 -3.56
CA ASN A 57 24.17 8.55 -3.27
C ASN A 57 25.34 7.61 -3.59
N ILE A 58 26.55 8.16 -3.70
CA ILE A 58 27.79 7.40 -3.97
C ILE A 58 27.97 6.21 -3.00
N ASP A 59 27.53 6.37 -1.75
CA ASP A 59 27.62 5.36 -0.69
C ASP A 59 26.69 4.15 -0.92
N ASN A 60 25.66 4.30 -1.75
CA ASN A 60 24.62 3.29 -2.02
C ASN A 60 24.76 2.65 -3.40
N ARG A 61 25.89 2.88 -4.10
CA ARG A 61 26.12 2.41 -5.47
C ARG A 61 26.12 0.88 -5.59
N GLU A 62 26.47 0.17 -4.53
CA GLU A 62 26.57 -1.30 -4.50
C GLU A 62 25.22 -1.99 -4.22
N ILE A 63 24.17 -1.24 -3.85
CA ILE A 63 22.84 -1.80 -3.56
C ILE A 63 22.23 -2.48 -4.80
N ILE A 64 22.59 -2.03 -6.01
CA ILE A 64 22.10 -2.61 -7.27
C ILE A 64 22.61 -4.04 -7.47
N ASP A 65 23.79 -4.38 -6.93
CA ASP A 65 24.43 -5.68 -7.11
C ASP A 65 24.15 -6.66 -5.94
N ASP A 66 23.47 -6.20 -4.88
CA ASP A 66 23.12 -7.02 -3.72
C ASP A 66 21.63 -7.44 -3.75
N ILE A 67 21.43 -8.73 -4.03
CA ILE A 67 20.12 -9.39 -4.10
C ILE A 67 19.35 -9.41 -2.76
N THR A 68 19.94 -8.96 -1.66
CA THR A 68 19.23 -8.81 -0.37
C THR A 68 18.43 -7.51 -0.25
N TYR A 69 18.62 -6.54 -1.15
CA TYR A 69 17.93 -5.24 -1.16
C TYR A 69 16.81 -5.12 -2.19
N ILE A 70 16.01 -6.17 -2.35
CA ILE A 70 14.87 -6.24 -3.30
C ILE A 70 13.77 -5.23 -2.94
N ASP A 71 13.74 -4.75 -1.69
CA ASP A 71 12.72 -3.87 -1.14
C ASP A 71 12.95 -2.37 -1.43
N ILE A 72 14.09 -1.98 -2.02
CA ILE A 72 14.40 -0.58 -2.34
C ILE A 72 14.26 -0.35 -3.85
N PRO A 73 13.22 0.36 -4.32
CA PRO A 73 13.04 0.63 -5.74
C PRO A 73 13.99 1.73 -6.20
N VAL A 74 15.02 1.34 -6.96
CA VAL A 74 16.07 2.21 -7.49
C VAL A 74 15.87 2.46 -8.99
N TYR A 75 16.24 3.66 -9.51
CA TYR A 75 16.32 3.92 -10.95
C TYR A 75 17.65 4.59 -11.34
N ILE A 76 18.23 4.17 -12.47
CA ILE A 76 19.44 4.77 -13.05
C ILE A 76 19.01 5.84 -14.06
N LYS A 77 19.23 7.12 -13.72
CA LYS A 77 19.05 8.21 -14.69
C LYS A 77 20.24 8.21 -15.66
N THR A 78 20.00 7.74 -16.89
CA THR A 78 20.94 7.88 -18.03
C THR A 78 20.71 9.21 -18.72
#